data_AF-A0A534X6M1-F1
#
_entry.id   AF-A0A534X6M1-F1
#
_cell.length_a   1.000
_cell.length_b   1.000
_cell.length_c   1.000
_cell.angle_alpha   90.00
_cell.angle_beta   90.00
_cell.angle_gamma   90.00
#
_symmetry.space_group_name_H-M   'P 1'
#
loop_
_entity.id
_entity.type
_entity.pdbx_description
1 polymer ?
#
loop_
_entity_poly.entity_id
_entity_poly.type
_entity_poly.pdbx_seq_one_letter_code
_entity_poly.pdbx_strand_id
1 'polypeptide(L)' 'MRTVYVSEYPAIQHRHGNGDIVTVRLKRGKDGVSAACPGCETVFVYRKPVPSSVSHHKSPLLPPVKGNWDSGDE' A
#
# COMPACT_ATOMS: atom_id res chain seq x y z
N MET A 1 10.64 -14.35 13.02
CA MET A 1 10.69 -13.24 12.04
C MET A 1 9.65 -13.46 10.97
N ARG A 2 8.71 -12.52 10.81
CA ARG A 2 7.61 -12.60 9.82
C ARG A 2 7.75 -11.44 8.84
N THR A 3 7.63 -11.72 7.54
CA THR A 3 7.61 -10.69 6.49
C THR A 3 6.18 -10.47 6.03
N VAL A 4 5.77 -9.22 5.92
CA VAL A 4 4.42 -8.81 5.48
C VAL A 4 4.56 -7.84 4.33
N TYR A 5 3.84 -8.10 3.24
CA TYR A 5 3.78 -7.20 2.10
C TYR A 5 2.63 -6.21 2.28
N VAL A 6 2.90 -4.93 2.10
CA VAL A 6 1.94 -3.84 2.30
C VAL A 6 1.89 -2.93 1.09
N SER A 7 0.72 -2.36 0.81
CA SER A 7 0.50 -1.36 -0.24
C SER A 7 0.35 0.06 0.32
N GLU A 8 0.29 0.21 1.63
CA GLU A 8 0.24 1.51 2.32
C GLU A 8 1.65 2.13 2.39
N TYR A 9 1.78 3.36 1.92
CA TYR A 9 3.02 4.14 1.92
C TYR A 9 2.69 5.61 2.22
N PRO A 10 3.51 6.34 3.02
CA PRO A 10 4.82 5.98 3.54
C PRO A 10 4.82 5.30 4.92
N ALA A 11 3.65 5.17 5.56
CA ALA A 11 3.54 4.60 6.90
C ALA A 11 2.39 3.60 6.98
N ILE A 12 2.55 2.62 7.86
CA ILE A 12 1.57 1.57 8.15
C ILE A 12 1.25 1.59 9.65
N GLN A 13 -0.02 1.34 9.98
CA GLN A 13 -0.41 1.07 11.35
C GLN A 13 -0.30 -0.42 11.62
N HIS A 14 0.52 -0.79 12.59
CA HIS A 14 0.73 -2.16 12.97
C HIS A 14 0.24 -2.40 14.40
N ARG A 15 -0.67 -3.35 14.56
CA ARG A 15 -1.16 -3.78 15.87
C ARG A 15 -0.33 -4.95 16.39
N HIS A 16 0.20 -4.81 17.60
CA HIS A 16 0.97 -5.84 18.29
C HIS A 16 0.03 -6.87 18.95
N GLY A 17 0.58 -8.04 19.29
CA GLY A 17 -0.17 -9.08 20.04
C GLY A 17 -0.70 -8.59 21.39
N ASN A 18 -0.05 -7.62 22.01
CA ASN A 18 -0.45 -7.01 23.28
C ASN A 18 -1.57 -5.96 23.13
N GLY A 19 -1.99 -5.65 21.90
CA GLY A 19 -3.07 -4.71 21.62
C GLY A 19 -2.63 -3.31 21.24
N ASP A 20 -1.37 -2.93 21.51
CA ASP A 20 -0.79 -1.64 21.11
C ASP A 20 -0.78 -1.43 19.59
N ILE A 21 -1.01 -0.20 19.16
CA ILE A 21 -0.93 0.21 17.76
C ILE A 21 0.27 1.12 17.59
N VAL A 22 1.23 0.69 16.78
CA VAL A 22 2.41 1.47 16.44
C VAL A 22 2.36 1.90 14.98
N THR A 23 2.91 3.08 14.70
CA THR A 23 3.09 3.53 13.33
C THR A 23 4.49 3.19 12.85
N VAL A 24 4.60 2.31 11.87
CA VAL A 24 5.88 1.93 11.26
C VAL A 24 6.05 2.74 9.97
N ARG A 25 7.10 3.56 9.90
CA ARG A 25 7.43 4.34 8.69
C ARG A 25 8.35 3.52 7.80
N LEU A 26 7.89 3.27 6.58
CA LEU A 26 8.65 2.56 5.57
C LEU A 26 9.77 3.47 5.04
N LYS A 27 10.97 2.93 4.89
CA LYS A 27 12.14 3.66 4.36
C LYS A 27 12.66 2.96 3.12
N ARG A 28 13.20 3.75 2.19
CA ARG A 28 13.85 3.22 0.98
C ARG A 28 15.23 2.67 1.36
N GLY A 29 15.41 1.38 1.17
CA GLY A 29 16.69 0.66 1.30
C GLY A 29 17.21 0.18 -0.05
N LYS A 30 18.24 -0.70 -0.02
CA LYS A 30 18.87 -1.28 -1.22
C LYS A 30 17.89 -2.14 -2.04
N ASP A 31 17.08 -2.95 -1.37
CA ASP A 31 16.20 -3.95 -1.99
C ASP A 31 14.74 -3.47 -2.19
N GLY A 32 14.46 -2.20 -1.92
CA GLY A 32 13.12 -1.63 -2.02
C GLY A 32 12.73 -0.78 -0.81
N VAL A 33 11.44 -0.53 -0.62
CA VAL A 33 10.95 0.21 0.56
C VAL A 33 10.51 -0.78 1.62
N SER A 34 11.14 -0.75 2.79
CA SER A 34 10.82 -1.65 3.90
C SER A 34 11.04 -0.99 5.26
N ALA A 35 10.49 -1.60 6.31
CA ALA A 35 10.82 -1.27 7.69
C ALA A 35 10.54 -2.45 8.62
N ALA A 36 11.35 -2.57 9.67
CA ALA A 36 11.09 -3.51 10.75
C ALA A 36 10.33 -2.81 11.89
N CYS A 37 9.35 -3.49 12.47
CA CYS A 37 8.73 -3.02 13.70
C CYS A 37 9.64 -3.32 14.90
N PRO A 38 9.95 -2.32 15.76
CA PRO A 38 10.88 -2.49 16.87
C PRO A 38 10.40 -3.43 17.98
N GLY A 39 9.09 -3.72 18.08
CA GLY A 39 8.54 -4.51 19.20
C GLY A 39 8.05 -5.91 18.86
N CYS A 40 8.07 -6.32 17.59
CA CYS A 40 7.59 -7.66 17.18
C CYS A 40 8.42 -8.31 16.07
N GLU A 41 9.55 -7.70 15.68
CA GLU A 41 10.48 -8.20 14.66
C GLU A 41 9.79 -8.57 13.33
N THR A 42 8.66 -7.92 13.04
CA THR A 42 7.95 -8.09 11.77
C THR A 42 8.52 -7.09 10.76
N VAL A 43 8.90 -7.59 9.60
CA VAL A 43 9.44 -6.79 8.49
C VAL A 43 8.31 -6.51 7.52
N PHE A 44 8.06 -5.24 7.28
CA PHE A 44 7.09 -4.76 6.30
C PHE A 44 7.82 -4.36 5.04
N VAL A 45 7.37 -4.90 3.91
CA VAL A 45 7.93 -4.59 2.59
C VAL A 45 6.82 -3.98 1.76
N TYR A 46 7.05 -2.77 1.28
CA TYR A 46 6.14 -2.13 0.34
C TYR A 46 6.14 -2.89 -0.98
N ARG A 47 4.95 -3.21 -1.45
CA ARG A 47 4.72 -3.71 -2.80
C ARG A 47 3.69 -2.79 -3.46
N LYS A 48 4.09 -2.15 -4.55
CA LYS A 48 3.16 -1.36 -5.36
C LYS A 48 1.99 -2.28 -5.76
N PRO A 49 0.74 -1.90 -5.47
CA PRO A 49 -0.41 -2.69 -5.90
C PRO A 49 -0.40 -2.81 -7.42
N VAL A 50 -0.73 -4.01 -7.92
CA VAL A 50 -0.89 -4.23 -9.36
C VAL A 50 -2.14 -3.47 -9.78
N PRO A 51 -2.09 -2.63 -10.84
CA PRO A 51 -3.29 -1.98 -11.35
C PRO A 51 -4.35 -3.02 -11.68
N SER A 52 -5.61 -2.71 -11.39
CA SER A 52 -6.72 -3.61 -11.67
C SER A 52 -6.80 -3.86 -13.18
N SER A 53 -6.87 -5.13 -13.57
CA SER A 53 -7.10 -5.52 -14.97
C SER A 53 -8.58 -5.44 -15.39
N VAL A 54 -9.46 -5.11 -14.44
CA VAL A 54 -10.89 -4.94 -14.68
C VAL A 54 -11.10 -3.62 -15.43
N SER A 55 -11.73 -3.68 -16.60
CA SER A 55 -12.11 -2.49 -17.35
C SER A 55 -13.24 -1.76 -16.63
N HIS A 56 -12.99 -0.55 -16.16
CA HIS A 56 -14.03 0.29 -15.58
C HIS A 56 -14.81 0.96 -16.72
N HIS A 57 -16.07 0.55 -16.92
CA HIS A 57 -16.94 1.17 -17.92
C HIS A 57 -17.46 2.52 -17.43
N LYS A 58 -17.53 3.50 -18.34
CA LYS A 58 -18.11 4.82 -18.08
C LYS A 58 -19.57 4.65 -17.67
N SER A 59 -19.91 5.02 -16.44
CA SER A 59 -21.31 5.06 -16.03
C SER A 59 -21.98 6.27 -16.70
N PRO A 60 -23.06 6.10 -17.47
CA PRO A 60 -23.74 7.20 -18.16
C PRO A 60 -24.41 8.19 -17.20
N LEU A 61 -24.53 7.83 -15.91
CA LEU A 61 -25.16 8.63 -14.87
C LEU A 61 -24.19 9.50 -14.07
N LEU A 62 -22.87 9.30 -14.25
CA LEU A 62 -21.87 10.08 -13.54
C LEU A 62 -21.36 11.21 -14.45
N PRO A 63 -21.29 12.46 -13.94
CA PRO A 63 -20.69 13.54 -14.69
C PRO A 63 -19.22 13.20 -14.99
N PRO A 64 -18.65 13.68 -16.11
CA PRO A 64 -17.25 13.44 -16.45
C PRO A 64 -16.34 14.15 -15.43
N VAL A 65 -15.94 13.43 -14.38
CA VAL A 65 -14.95 13.92 -13.42
C VAL A 65 -13.56 13.65 -13.99
N LYS A 66 -12.77 14.72 -14.13
CA LYS A 66 -11.39 14.67 -14.61
C LYS A 66 -10.53 13.92 -13.59
N GLY A 67 -9.92 12.80 -13.98
CA GLY A 67 -8.97 12.04 -13.15
C GLY A 67 -9.46 10.71 -12.57
N ASN A 68 -10.69 10.27 -12.87
CA ASN A 68 -11.22 8.97 -12.39
C ASN A 68 -10.99 7.79 -13.37
N TRP A 69 -10.16 7.97 -14.40
CA TRP A 69 -10.10 7.02 -15.50
C TRP A 69 -8.67 6.55 -15.72
N ASP A 70 -8.50 5.23 -15.78
CA ASP A 70 -7.32 4.55 -16.32
C ASP A 70 -7.35 4.75 -17.85
N SER A 71 -7.15 5.98 -18.29
CA SER A 71 -6.76 6.25 -19.67
C SER A 71 -5.30 5.86 -19.78
N GLY A 72 -5.07 4.55 -19.90
CA GLY A 72 -3.95 4.03 -20.66
C GLY A 72 -4.19 4.42 -22.12
N ASP A 73 -3.82 5.66 -22.43
CA ASP A 73 -3.65 6.14 -23.79
C ASP A 73 -2.14 6.31 -23.97
N GLU A 74 -1.65 5.57 -24.97
CA GLU A 74 -0.30 5.53 -25.57
C GLU A 74 0.76 4.60 -24.94
#